data_AF-A0A2V6SWH4-F1
#
_entry.id   AF-A0A2V6SWH4-F1
#
_cell.length_a   1.000
_cell.length_b   1.000
_cell.length_c   1.000
_cell.angle_alpha   90.00
_cell.angle_beta   90.00
_cell.angle_gamma   90.00
#
_symmetry.space_group_name_H-M   'P 1'
#
loop_
_entity.id
_entity.type
_entity.pdbx_description
1 polymer ?
#
loop_
_entity_poly.entity_id
_entity_poly.type
_entity_poly.pdbx_seq_one_letter_code
_entity_poly.pdbx_strand_id
1 'polypeptide(L)' 'MIDEYQLAVCPILLGSGRPLFSDVTKSLRLDLLETKAYPSGDVLLRYARSK' A
#
# COMPACT_ATOMS: atom_id res chain seq x y z
N MET A 1 5.84 8.27 13.90
CA MET A 1 5.12 6.98 13.83
C MET A 1 4.01 7.15 12.80
N ILE A 2 3.70 6.13 12.01
CA ILE A 2 2.63 6.17 11.01
C ILE A 2 1.48 5.32 11.54
N ASP A 3 0.29 5.90 11.57
CA ASP A 3 -0.92 5.23 12.09
C ASP A 3 -1.72 4.55 10.97
N GLU A 4 -1.71 5.13 9.78
CA GLU A 4 -2.42 4.64 8.59
C GLU A 4 -1.55 4.67 7.33
N TYR A 5 -1.72 3.67 6.47
CA TYR A 5 -1.09 3.54 5.16
C TYR A 5 -2.15 3.53 4.06
N GLN A 6 -2.02 4.42 3.09
CA GLN A 6 -2.83 4.45 1.88
C GLN A 6 -1.97 4.07 0.68
N LEU A 7 -2.26 2.94 0.05
CA LEU A 7 -1.49 2.37 -1.05
C LEU A 7 -2.35 2.36 -2.31
N ALA A 8 -1.93 3.10 -3.33
CA ALA A 8 -2.54 3.05 -4.66
C ALA A 8 -1.82 1.99 -5.49
N VAL A 9 -2.57 0.99 -5.97
CA VAL A 9 -2.09 -0.05 -6.88
C VAL A 9 -2.50 0.33 -8.29
N CYS A 10 -1.50 0.59 -9.14
CA CYS A 10 -1.69 0.84 -10.56
C CYS A 10 -1.48 -0.45 -11.36
N PRO A 11 -2.31 -0.76 -12.38
CA PRO A 11 -2.25 -2.01 -13.12
C PRO A 11 -1.12 -2.03 -14.18
N ILE A 12 0.12 -1.74 -13.77
CA ILE A 12 1.30 -1.66 -14.64
C ILE A 12 2.49 -2.38 -14.00
N LEU A 13 3.22 -3.14 -14.81
CA LEU A 13 4.50 -3.74 -14.44
C LEU A 13 5.64 -2.80 -14.86
N LEU A 14 6.20 -2.05 -13.91
CA LEU A 14 7.20 -1.00 -14.18
C LEU A 14 8.58 -1.52 -14.63
N GLY A 15 8.91 -2.79 -14.35
CA GLY A 15 10.20 -3.40 -14.70
C GLY A 15 11.41 -2.92 -13.88
N SER A 16 11.51 -1.63 -13.58
CA SER A 16 12.54 -1.03 -12.70
C SER A 16 12.05 0.26 -12.05
N GLY A 17 12.64 0.66 -10.93
CA GLY A 17 12.28 1.90 -10.23
C GLY A 17 12.77 1.96 -8.80
N ARG A 18 12.39 3.03 -8.09
CA ARG A 18 12.62 3.13 -6.65
C ARG A 18 11.58 2.28 -5.90
N PRO A 19 11.98 1.40 -4.96
CA PRO A 19 11.03 0.65 -4.16
C PRO A 19 10.24 1.61 -3.26
N LEU A 20 8.96 1.31 -3.06
CA LEU A 20 8.09 2.11 -2.18
C LEU A 20 8.58 2.09 -0.73
N PHE A 21 9.15 0.97 -0.30
CA PHE A 21 9.77 0.80 1.01
C PHE A 21 11.14 0.13 0.83
N SER A 22 12.21 0.81 1.24
CA SER A 22 13.59 0.31 1.15
C SER A 22 14.13 -0.27 2.46
N ASP A 23 13.59 0.16 3.62
CA ASP A 23 14.22 -0.05 4.93
C ASP A 23 13.31 -0.78 5.93
N VAL A 24 12.48 -1.70 5.44
CA VAL A 24 11.61 -2.52 6.30
C VAL A 24 12.43 -3.66 6.90
N THR A 25 12.99 -3.42 8.09
CA THR A 25 13.84 -4.39 8.81
C THR A 25 13.04 -5.44 9.59
N LYS A 26 11.77 -5.18 9.87
CA LYS A 26 10.85 -6.10 10.55
C LYS A 26 9.50 -6.08 9.86
N SER A 27 8.87 -7.26 9.74
CA SER A 27 7.51 -7.36 9.23
C SER A 27 6.56 -6.55 10.12
N LEU A 28 5.79 -5.66 9.51
CA LEU A 28 4.73 -4.90 10.17
C LEU A 28 3.39 -5.49 9.77
N ARG A 29 2.61 -5.95 10.75
CA ARG A 29 1.24 -6.41 10.50
C ARG A 29 0.33 -5.20 10.33
N LEU A 30 -0.49 -5.23 9.28
CA LEU A 30 -1.45 -4.19 8.94
C LEU A 30 -2.84 -4.81 8.80
N ASP A 31 -3.85 -4.06 9.23
CA ASP A 31 -5.26 -4.43 9.09
C ASP A 31 -5.90 -3.63 7.96
N LEU A 32 -6.54 -4.32 7.01
CA LEU A 32 -7.23 -3.68 5.90
C LEU A 32 -8.49 -2.97 6.41
N LEU A 33 -8.56 -1.66 6.22
CA LEU A 33 -9.71 -0.85 6.59
C LEU A 33 -10.66 -0.64 5.41
N GLU A 34 -10.12 -0.45 4.20
CA GLU A 34 -10.92 -0.12 3.02
C GLU A 34 -10.22 -0.54 1.73
N THR A 35 -11.01 -0.94 0.74
CA THR A 35 -10.57 -1.13 -0.64
C THR A 35 -11.51 -0.36 -1.57
N LYS A 36 -10.94 0.49 -2.42
CA LYS A 36 -11.69 1.31 -3.37
C LYS A 36 -11.10 1.18 -4.77
N ALA A 37 -11.87 0.60 -5.68
CA ALA A 37 -11.54 0.58 -7.10
C ALA A 37 -11.98 1.87 -7.78
N TYR A 38 -11.17 2.37 -8.70
CA TYR A 38 -11.45 3.54 -9.51
C TYR A 38 -11.74 3.14 -10.96
N PRO A 39 -12.52 3.94 -11.73
CA PRO A 39 -12.76 3.68 -13.15
C PRO A 39 -11.50 3.62 -14.02
N SER A 40 -10.39 4.21 -13.58
CA SER A 40 -9.08 4.10 -14.24
C SER A 40 -8.46 2.70 -14.16
N GLY A 41 -8.99 1.82 -13.31
CA GLY A 41 -8.42 0.51 -13.00
C GLY A 41 -7.49 0.52 -11.79
N ASP A 42 -7.18 1.69 -11.24
CA ASP A 42 -6.40 1.79 -10.00
C ASP A 42 -7.23 1.32 -8.79
N VAL A 43 -6.54 0.77 -7.79
CA VAL A 43 -7.15 0.36 -6.52
C VAL A 43 -6.45 1.06 -5.36
N LEU A 44 -7.20 1.81 -4.57
CA LEU A 44 -6.71 2.35 -3.30
C LEU A 44 -7.00 1.37 -2.17
N LEU A 45 -5.95 1.00 -1.44
CA LEU A 45 -6.01 0.19 -0.24
C LEU A 45 -5.67 1.06 0.96
N ARG A 46 -6.53 1.06 1.98
CA ARG A 46 -6.31 1.78 3.23
C ARG A 46 -6.12 0.80 4.37
N TYR A 47 -5.01 0.93 5.08
CA TYR A 47 -4.59 0.03 6.14
C TYR A 47 -4.27 0.80 7.42
N ALA A 48 -4.64 0.26 8.57
CA ALA A 48 -4.11 0.71 9.86
C ALA A 48 -3.03 -0.25 10.35
N ARG A 49 -2.16 0.25 11.22
CA ARG A 49 -1.26 -0.61 11.98
C ARG A 49 -2.07 -1.54 12.89
N SER A 50 -1.84 -2.86 12.78
CA SER A 50 -2.44 -3.82 13.71
C SER A 50 -1.93 -3.56 15.13
N LYS A 51 -2.81 -3.74 16.12
CA LYS A 51 -2.47 -3.61 17.54
C LYS A 51 -1.55 -4.74 18.02
#